data_AF-A0A2W5CR55-F1
#
_entry.id   AF-A0A2W5CR55-F1
#
_cell.length_a   1.000
_cell.length_b   1.000
_cell.length_c   1.000
_cell.angle_alpha   90.00
_cell.angle_beta   90.00
_cell.angle_gamma   90.00
#
_symmetry.space_group_name_H-M   'P 1'
#
loop_
_entity.id
_entity.type
_entity.pdbx_description
1 polymer ?
#
loop_
_entity_poly.entity_id
_entity_poly.type
_entity_poly.pdbx_seq_one_letter_code
_entity_poly.pdbx_strand_id
1 'polypeptide(L)'
;MDVLLSRPQEAALWRGEDVAAKAGVHGSAVTRTAKKLGYKGYLELRQELRMLHDQYLAAEQSSGRRGFRNDAGQTILGRLVTQEMDSLSAASSSIDQHSVNKAADLVMNARDIYIYGRGNSIPLCDQ
;
A
#
# COMPACT_ATOMS: atom_id res chain seq x y z
N MET A 1 -1.86 -6.04 -20.27
CA MET A 1 -3.17 -6.19 -19.62
C MET A 1 -3.17 -7.37 -18.67
N ASP A 2 -2.63 -8.53 -19.08
CA ASP A 2 -2.52 -9.71 -18.21
C ASP A 2 -1.92 -9.42 -16.83
N VAL A 3 -0.85 -8.62 -16.77
CA VAL A 3 -0.21 -8.25 -15.48
C VAL A 3 -1.12 -7.46 -14.54
N LEU A 4 -2.04 -6.65 -15.07
CA LEU A 4 -3.00 -5.91 -14.24
C LEU A 4 -4.17 -6.80 -13.79
N LEU A 5 -4.56 -7.75 -14.63
CA LEU A 5 -5.68 -8.66 -14.40
C LEU A 5 -5.32 -9.86 -13.53
N SER A 6 -4.05 -10.27 -13.52
CA SER A 6 -3.59 -11.39 -12.69
C SER A 6 -3.63 -11.05 -11.20
N ARG A 7 -3.47 -9.77 -10.84
CA ARG A 7 -3.47 -9.29 -9.45
C ARG A 7 -4.05 -7.88 -9.32
N PRO A 8 -5.37 -7.70 -9.50
CA PRO A 8 -5.99 -6.37 -9.52
C PRO A 8 -5.83 -5.61 -8.19
N GLN A 9 -5.83 -6.34 -7.06
CA GLN A 9 -5.67 -5.80 -5.72
C GLN A 9 -4.26 -5.19 -5.52
N GLU A 10 -3.20 -5.88 -5.96
CA GLU A 10 -1.82 -5.38 -5.89
C GLU A 10 -1.56 -4.30 -6.96
N ALA A 11 -2.15 -4.47 -8.14
CA ALA A 11 -2.00 -3.55 -9.27
C ALA A 11 -2.49 -2.13 -8.97
N ALA A 12 -3.48 -1.98 -8.08
CA ALA A 12 -3.95 -0.68 -7.60
C ALA A 12 -2.85 0.13 -6.88
N LEU A 13 -1.87 -0.54 -6.26
CA LEU A 13 -0.79 0.11 -5.52
C LEU A 13 0.41 0.46 -6.41
N TRP A 14 0.61 -0.21 -7.54
CA TRP A 14 1.78 -0.04 -8.41
C TRP A 14 1.85 1.35 -9.09
N ARG A 15 3.07 1.82 -9.38
CA ARG A 15 3.32 2.97 -10.27
C ARG A 15 3.39 2.48 -11.71
N GLY A 16 3.31 3.43 -12.66
CA GLY A 16 3.33 3.08 -14.09
C GLY A 16 4.63 2.39 -14.51
N GLU A 17 5.74 2.76 -13.88
CA GLU A 17 7.06 2.14 -14.04
C GLU A 17 7.09 0.71 -13.49
N ASP A 18 6.48 0.47 -12.34
CA ASP A 18 6.38 -0.87 -11.74
C ASP A 18 5.57 -1.82 -12.62
N VAL A 19 4.46 -1.32 -13.19
CA VAL A 19 3.65 -2.08 -14.15
C VAL A 19 4.44 -2.37 -15.42
N ALA A 20 5.20 -1.40 -15.90
CA ALA A 20 6.02 -1.54 -17.09
C ALA A 20 7.11 -2.60 -16.89
N ALA A 21 7.84 -2.53 -15.77
CA ALA A 21 8.85 -3.50 -15.39
C ALA A 21 8.27 -4.92 -15.24
N LYS A 22 7.15 -5.07 -14.52
CA LYS A 22 6.47 -6.36 -14.32
C LYS A 22 5.92 -6.96 -15.62
N ALA A 23 5.51 -6.12 -16.56
CA ALA A 23 5.00 -6.55 -17.86
C ALA A 23 6.10 -6.69 -18.94
N GLY A 24 7.36 -6.36 -18.62
CA GLY A 24 8.46 -6.40 -19.59
C GLY A 24 8.30 -5.39 -20.73
N VAL A 25 7.62 -4.27 -20.49
CA VAL A 25 7.33 -3.24 -21.51
C VAL A 25 7.89 -1.88 -21.11
N HIS A 26 8.02 -0.98 -22.09
CA HIS A 26 8.38 0.41 -21.82
C HIS A 26 7.22 1.16 -21.14
N GLY A 27 7.50 2.14 -20.27
CA GLY A 27 6.47 2.92 -19.56
C GLY A 27 5.48 3.65 -20.49
N SER A 28 5.90 3.95 -21.72
CA SER A 28 5.03 4.54 -22.75
C SER A 28 3.94 3.57 -23.21
N ALA A 29 4.18 2.25 -23.17
CA ALA A 29 3.18 1.24 -23.47
C ALA A 29 2.07 1.22 -22.44
N VAL A 30 2.40 1.34 -21.14
CA VAL A 30 1.42 1.39 -20.04
C VAL A 30 0.47 2.59 -20.22
N THR A 31 1.02 3.75 -20.56
CA THR A 31 0.21 4.96 -20.82
C THR A 31 -0.67 4.80 -22.07
N ARG A 32 -0.14 4.21 -23.15
CA ARG A 32 -0.94 3.91 -24.36
C ARG A 32 -2.05 2.91 -24.08
N THR A 33 -1.81 1.90 -23.26
CA THR A 33 -2.83 0.93 -22.85
C THR A 33 -3.93 1.61 -22.04
N ALA A 34 -3.58 2.46 -21.08
CA ALA A 34 -4.58 3.24 -20.34
C ALA A 34 -5.45 4.12 -21.27
N LYS A 35 -4.81 4.79 -22.25
CA LYS A 35 -5.52 5.56 -23.28
C LYS A 35 -6.43 4.72 -24.16
N LYS A 36 -6.01 3.51 -24.55
CA LYS A 36 -6.85 2.57 -25.30
C LYS A 36 -8.07 2.09 -24.52
N LEU A 37 -8.01 2.12 -23.20
CA LEU A 37 -9.13 1.77 -22.31
C LEU A 37 -10.06 2.95 -22.02
N GLY A 38 -9.82 4.12 -22.62
CA GLY A 38 -10.65 5.32 -22.45
C GLY A 38 -10.18 6.27 -21.36
N TYR A 39 -9.07 5.98 -20.67
CA TYR A 39 -8.52 6.86 -19.64
C TYR A 39 -7.53 7.89 -20.24
N LYS A 40 -7.44 9.08 -19.67
CA LYS A 40 -6.47 10.13 -20.03
C LYS A 40 -5.02 9.68 -19.89
N GLY A 41 -4.76 8.72 -19.01
CA GLY A 41 -3.45 8.09 -18.81
C GLY A 41 -3.47 7.08 -17.66
N TYR A 42 -2.30 6.54 -17.33
CA TYR A 42 -2.18 5.49 -16.32
C TYR A 42 -2.60 5.97 -14.91
N LEU A 43 -2.41 7.25 -14.59
CA LEU A 43 -2.77 7.78 -13.27
C LEU A 43 -4.29 7.69 -13.01
N GLU A 44 -5.12 8.02 -14.00
CA GLU A 44 -6.58 7.95 -13.90
C GLU A 44 -7.05 6.50 -13.83
N LEU A 45 -6.50 5.61 -14.68
CA LEU A 45 -6.73 4.17 -14.59
C LEU A 45 -6.41 3.62 -13.19
N ARG A 46 -5.29 4.05 -12.59
CA ARG A 46 -4.89 3.60 -11.26
C ARG A 46 -5.82 4.11 -10.16
N GLN A 47 -6.36 5.32 -10.29
CA GLN A 47 -7.33 5.86 -9.34
C GLN A 47 -8.62 5.04 -9.34
N GLU A 48 -9.12 4.68 -10.51
CA GLU A 48 -10.28 3.79 -10.64
C GLU A 48 -10.02 2.41 -10.05
N LEU A 49 -8.85 1.81 -10.31
CA LEU A 49 -8.46 0.54 -9.71
C LEU A 49 -8.41 0.62 -8.17
N ARG A 50 -7.97 1.74 -7.59
CA ARG A 50 -8.00 1.95 -6.13
C ARG A 50 -9.42 2.09 -5.60
N MET A 51 -10.29 2.84 -6.28
CA MET A 51 -11.68 2.96 -5.85
C MET A 51 -12.40 1.62 -5.85
N LEU A 52 -12.17 0.79 -6.88
CA LEU A 52 -12.72 -0.57 -6.93
C LEU A 52 -12.14 -1.48 -5.83
N HIS A 53 -10.84 -1.34 -5.53
CA HIS A 53 -10.19 -2.03 -4.41
C HIS A 53 -10.82 -1.66 -3.06
N ASP A 54 -10.99 -0.36 -2.80
CA ASP A 54 -11.56 0.13 -1.56
C ASP A 54 -13.03 -0.29 -1.39
N GLN A 55 -13.81 -0.28 -2.47
CA GLN A 55 -15.19 -0.78 -2.48
C GLN A 55 -15.25 -2.28 -2.20
N TYR A 56 -14.34 -3.07 -2.77
CA TYR A 56 -14.24 -4.50 -2.50
C TYR A 56 -13.93 -4.77 -1.02
N LEU A 57 -12.94 -4.07 -0.45
CA LEU A 57 -12.61 -4.16 0.98
C LEU A 57 -13.80 -3.75 1.86
N ALA A 58 -14.50 -2.67 1.52
CA ALA A 58 -15.67 -2.22 2.26
C ALA A 58 -16.83 -3.23 2.21
N ALA A 59 -17.04 -3.89 1.07
CA ALA A 59 -18.05 -4.93 0.91
C ALA A 59 -17.70 -6.21 1.68
N GLU A 60 -16.43 -6.60 1.70
CA GLU A 60 -15.93 -7.75 2.47
C GLU A 60 -16.05 -7.49 3.99
N GLN A 61 -15.69 -6.28 4.44
CA GLN A 61 -15.86 -5.85 5.82
C GLN A 61 -17.33 -5.77 6.23
N SER A 62 -18.22 -5.33 5.33
CA SER A 62 -19.66 -5.25 5.57
C SER A 62 -20.32 -6.63 5.61
N SER A 63 -19.85 -7.58 4.80
CA SER A 63 -20.29 -8.98 4.84
C SER A 63 -19.87 -9.67 6.15
N GLY A 64 -18.75 -9.26 6.75
CA GLY A 64 -18.32 -9.64 8.10
C GLY A 64 -19.18 -9.09 9.25
N ARG A 65 -20.14 -8.19 9.01
CA ARG A 65 -21.06 -7.68 10.06
C ARG A 65 -22.16 -8.68 10.43
N ARG A 66 -22.29 -9.81 9.72
CA ARG A 66 -23.23 -10.89 10.06
C ARG A 66 -22.73 -11.84 11.16
N GLY A 67 -21.51 -11.66 11.63
CA GLY A 67 -21.00 -12.32 12.82
C GLY A 67 -20.02 -11.41 13.52
N PHE A 68 -20.27 -11.06 14.78
CA PHE A 68 -19.23 -10.52 15.69
C PHE A 68 -18.02 -11.47 15.88
N ARG A 69 -17.98 -12.57 15.12
CA ARG A 69 -16.99 -13.64 15.09
C ARG A 69 -16.72 -13.95 13.60
N ASN A 70 -15.45 -13.98 13.21
CA ASN A 70 -15.03 -14.52 11.91
C ASN A 70 -15.17 -16.06 11.89
N ASP A 71 -14.87 -16.71 10.77
CA ASP A 71 -14.89 -18.18 10.65
C ASP A 71 -13.97 -18.90 11.67
N ALA A 72 -13.00 -18.17 12.25
CA ALA A 72 -12.11 -18.64 13.32
C ALA A 72 -12.63 -18.34 14.75
N GLY A 73 -13.85 -17.82 14.90
CA GLY A 73 -14.47 -17.57 16.20
C GLY A 73 -13.94 -16.37 16.98
N GLN A 74 -13.03 -15.57 16.40
CA GLN A 74 -12.36 -14.43 17.06
C GLN A 74 -13.21 -13.16 17.04
N THR A 75 -13.17 -12.40 18.13
CA THR A 75 -13.80 -11.08 18.21
C THR A 75 -13.10 -10.08 17.29
N ILE A 76 -13.78 -8.98 16.93
CA ILE A 76 -13.20 -7.89 16.14
C ILE A 76 -11.92 -7.36 16.80
N LEU A 77 -11.94 -7.18 18.13
CA LEU A 77 -10.77 -6.74 18.89
C LEU A 77 -9.64 -7.78 18.83
N GLY A 78 -9.93 -9.07 19.00
CA GLY A 78 -8.92 -10.12 18.93
C GLY A 78 -8.22 -10.17 17.57
N ARG A 79 -8.96 -9.96 16.48
CA ARG A 79 -8.38 -9.86 15.14
C ARG A 79 -7.47 -8.65 14.98
N LEU A 80 -7.92 -7.48 15.44
CA LEU A 80 -7.14 -6.25 15.37
C LEU A 80 -5.81 -6.44 16.11
N VAL A 81 -5.84 -6.95 17.34
CA VAL A 81 -4.64 -7.19 18.13
C VAL A 81 -3.67 -8.15 17.43
N THR A 82 -4.16 -9.28 16.90
CA THR A 82 -3.30 -10.23 16.17
C THR A 82 -2.69 -9.57 14.92
N GLN A 83 -3.47 -8.80 14.17
CA GLN A 83 -2.99 -8.11 12.98
C GLN A 83 -1.91 -7.05 13.31
N GLU A 84 -2.08 -6.32 14.41
CA GLU A 84 -1.07 -5.38 14.90
C GLU A 84 0.20 -6.09 15.34
N MET A 85 0.09 -7.23 16.03
CA MET A 85 1.24 -8.05 16.42
C MET A 85 2.02 -8.56 15.21
N ASP A 86 1.32 -9.07 14.20
CA ASP A 86 1.95 -9.53 12.95
C ASP A 86 2.65 -8.37 12.22
N SER A 87 2.01 -7.20 12.18
CA SER A 87 2.58 -5.99 11.57
C SER A 87 3.85 -5.53 12.29
N LEU A 88 3.85 -5.51 13.64
CA LEU A 88 5.03 -5.19 14.45
C LEU A 88 6.16 -6.20 14.26
N SER A 89 5.82 -7.50 14.20
CA SER A 89 6.80 -8.58 13.96
C SER A 89 7.44 -8.48 12.56
N ALA A 90 6.63 -8.16 11.54
CA ALA A 90 7.14 -7.93 10.19
C ALA A 90 8.02 -6.67 10.12
N ALA A 91 7.63 -5.60 10.82
CA ALA A 91 8.43 -4.37 10.89
C ALA A 91 9.80 -4.63 11.55
N SER A 92 9.83 -5.34 12.69
CA SER A 92 11.08 -5.66 13.38
C SER A 92 11.99 -6.59 12.58
N SER A 93 11.41 -7.48 11.77
CA SER A 93 12.17 -8.42 10.93
C SER A 93 12.68 -7.81 9.62
N SER A 94 12.07 -6.72 9.15
CA SER A 94 12.41 -6.07 7.87
C SER A 94 13.43 -4.94 7.99
N ILE A 95 13.65 -4.44 9.21
CA ILE A 95 14.58 -3.34 9.48
C ILE A 95 15.86 -3.90 10.10
N ASP A 96 16.97 -3.74 9.39
CA ASP A 96 18.29 -4.09 9.89
C ASP A 96 18.78 -3.08 10.96
N GLN A 97 19.27 -3.59 12.09
CA GLN A 97 19.74 -2.77 13.21
C GLN A 97 20.89 -1.83 12.82
N HIS A 98 21.78 -2.25 11.90
CA HIS A 98 22.87 -1.39 11.44
C HIS A 98 22.33 -0.16 10.69
N SER A 99 21.29 -0.35 9.88
CA SER A 99 20.59 0.73 9.19
C SER A 99 19.92 1.72 10.15
N VAL A 100 19.35 1.24 11.26
CA VAL A 100 18.79 2.09 12.33
C VAL A 100 19.87 2.93 13.00
N ASN A 101 20.98 2.31 13.39
CA ASN A 101 22.10 3.02 14.04
C ASN A 101 22.67 4.10 13.12
N LYS A 102 22.87 3.78 11.84
CA LYS A 102 23.34 4.74 10.85
C LYS A 102 22.37 5.91 10.66
N ALA A 103 21.07 5.66 10.65
CA ALA A 103 20.07 6.72 10.58
C ALA A 103 20.14 7.61 11.83
N ALA A 104 20.27 7.04 13.02
CA ALA A 104 20.45 7.79 14.27
C ALA A 104 21.71 8.67 14.24
N ASP A 105 22.85 8.15 13.77
CA ASP A 105 24.09 8.93 13.65
C ASP A 105 23.94 10.11 12.67
N LEU A 106 23.28 9.89 11.52
CA LEU A 106 23.01 10.95 10.56
C LEU A 106 22.11 12.05 11.15
N VAL A 107 21.08 11.65 11.90
CA VAL A 107 20.15 12.57 12.56
C VAL A 107 20.88 13.37 13.66
N MET A 108 21.70 12.72 14.50
CA MET A 108 22.42 13.38 15.58
C MET A 108 23.46 14.40 15.09
N ASN A 109 24.06 14.17 13.92
CA ASN A 109 25.06 15.06 13.34
C ASN A 109 24.48 16.08 12.35
N ALA A 110 23.17 16.05 12.08
CA ALA A 110 22.53 16.97 11.16
C ALA A 110 22.41 18.37 11.78
N ARG A 111 22.78 19.40 11.00
CA ARG A 111 22.58 20.80 11.40
C ARG A 111 21.10 21.18 11.37
N ASP A 112 20.38 20.70 10.37
CA ASP A 112 18.97 20.98 10.13
C ASP A 112 18.27 19.67 9.70
N ILE A 113 17.09 19.40 10.25
CA ILE A 113 16.29 18.21 9.94
C ILE A 113 14.93 18.66 9.43
N TYR A 114 14.54 18.19 8.24
CA TYR A 114 13.23 18.44 7.66
C TYR A 114 12.43 17.15 7.60
N ILE A 115 11.25 17.14 8.20
CA ILE A 115 10.32 16.01 8.19
C ILE A 115 9.13 16.38 7.29
N TYR A 116 8.80 15.51 6.34
CA TYR A 116 7.67 15.69 5.45
C TYR A 116 6.72 14.49 5.49
N GLY A 117 5.48 14.73 5.92
CA GLY A 117 4.42 13.72 5.98
C GLY A 117 3.31 14.00 4.99
N ARG A 118 2.70 12.94 4.45
CA ARG A 118 1.47 13.03 3.64
C ARG A 118 0.50 11.93 4.02
N GLY A 119 -0.78 12.27 4.17
CA GLY A 119 -1.83 11.29 4.52
C GLY A 119 -1.61 10.70 5.91
N ASN A 120 -1.64 9.37 6.04
CA ASN A 120 -1.52 8.66 7.32
C ASN A 120 -0.17 8.85 8.02
N SER A 121 0.83 9.45 7.35
CA SER A 121 2.12 9.77 7.96
C SER A 121 2.16 11.12 8.65
N ILE A 122 1.12 11.97 8.50
CA ILE A 122 1.08 13.31 9.11
C ILE A 122 1.22 13.25 10.65
N PRO A 123 0.53 12.36 11.39
CA PRO A 123 0.67 12.27 12.84
C PRO A 123 2.10 11.92 13.32
N LEU A 124 2.93 11.37 12.44
CA LEU A 124 4.33 11.05 12.73
C LEU A 124 5.27 12.24 12.48
N CYS A 125 4.76 13.32 11.88
CA CYS A 125 5.53 14.51 11.49
C CYS A 125 5.21 15.72 12.36
N ASP A 126 4.08 15.72 13.07
CA ASP A 126 3.77 16.73 14.08
C ASP A 126 4.50 16.39 15.39
N GLN A 127 5.62 17.06 15.65
CA GLN A 127 6.22 17.22 16.98
C GLN A 127 6.53 18.69 17.24
#